data_AF-A0A946EDX4-F1
#
_entry.id   AF-A0A946EDX4-F1
#
_cell.length_a   1.000
_cell.length_b   1.000
_cell.length_c   1.000
_cell.angle_alpha   90.00
_cell.angle_beta   90.00
_cell.angle_gamma   90.00
#
_symmetry.space_group_name_H-M   'P 1'
#
loop_
_entity.id
_entity.type
_entity.pdbx_description
1 polymer ?
#
loop_
_entity_poly.entity_id
_entity_poly.type
_entity_poly.pdbx_seq_one_letter_code
_entity_poly.pdbx_strand_id
1 'polypeptide(L)'
;NVNISLTEELRTLEYSQRLRDRQRNVMVPAAGSVGDALYFGAAKGGAQALARDAGRIEVGALADLVAIDTTDPAICALSDQQLLDGLVFAAKDTVVTDLWSAGRHQVRDRRHVAEDEIIAAYRKAITDLTRRLG
;
A
#
# COMPACT_ATOMS: atom_id res chain seq x y z
N ASN A 1 -2.53 4.43 -13.63
CA ASN A 1 -2.39 3.26 -12.76
C ASN A 1 -3.33 2.17 -13.29
N VAL A 2 -2.81 0.98 -13.61
CA VAL A 2 -3.59 -0.13 -14.21
C VAL A 2 -3.95 -1.19 -13.17
N ASN A 3 -3.13 -1.39 -12.14
CA ASN A 3 -3.40 -2.28 -11.03
C ASN A 3 -3.32 -1.52 -9.70
N ILE A 4 -4.40 -1.55 -8.91
CA ILE A 4 -4.43 -0.88 -7.61
C ILE A 4 -3.67 -1.75 -6.61
N SER A 5 -2.36 -1.51 -6.47
CA SER A 5 -1.52 -2.28 -5.56
C SER A 5 -0.33 -1.50 -5.01
N LEU A 6 -0.29 -1.31 -3.69
CA LEU A 6 0.82 -0.64 -3.01
C LEU A 6 2.10 -1.49 -3.12
N THR A 7 2.02 -2.77 -2.76
CA THR A 7 3.20 -3.64 -2.76
C THR A 7 3.80 -3.78 -4.14
N GLU A 8 2.98 -3.86 -5.19
CA GLU A 8 3.45 -3.95 -6.58
C GLU A 8 4.07 -2.63 -7.08
N GLU A 9 3.47 -1.48 -6.76
CA GLU A 9 4.03 -0.17 -7.14
C GLU A 9 5.42 0.05 -6.53
N LEU A 10 5.57 -0.20 -5.22
CA LEU A 10 6.86 -0.04 -4.54
C LEU A 10 7.91 -1.02 -5.08
N ARG A 11 7.53 -2.29 -5.29
CA ARG A 11 8.42 -3.32 -5.85
C ARG A 11 8.87 -2.96 -7.26
N THR A 12 7.94 -2.53 -8.11
CA THR A 12 8.21 -2.16 -9.50
C THR A 12 9.09 -0.91 -9.57
N LEU A 13 8.89 0.05 -8.67
CA LEU A 13 9.76 1.22 -8.54
C LEU A 13 11.21 0.79 -8.33
N GLU A 14 11.52 -0.02 -7.31
CA GLU A 14 12.88 -0.53 -7.10
C GLU A 14 13.38 -1.38 -8.28
N TYR A 15 12.57 -2.30 -8.78
CA TYR A 15 13.00 -3.22 -9.86
C TYR A 15 13.34 -2.47 -11.15
N SER A 16 12.62 -1.39 -11.45
CA SER A 16 12.93 -0.53 -12.61
C SER A 16 14.31 0.13 -12.48
N GLN A 17 14.70 0.55 -11.27
CA GLN A 17 16.03 1.12 -11.04
C GLN A 17 17.11 0.02 -11.11
N ARG A 18 16.85 -1.15 -10.53
CA ARG A 18 17.76 -2.32 -10.65
C ARG A 18 18.03 -2.69 -12.09
N LEU A 19 16.98 -2.70 -12.93
CA LEU A 19 17.10 -3.04 -14.34
C LEU A 19 17.93 -2.00 -15.11
N ARG A 20 17.68 -0.71 -14.84
CA ARG A 20 18.42 0.39 -15.48
C ARG A 20 19.90 0.36 -15.10
N ASP A 21 20.19 0.24 -13.80
CA ASP A 21 21.53 0.45 -13.24
C ASP A 21 22.33 -0.85 -13.10
N ARG A 22 21.69 -2.01 -13.34
CA ARG A 22 22.25 -3.36 -13.17
C ARG A 22 22.82 -3.61 -11.78
N GLN A 23 22.18 -3.02 -10.77
CA GLN A 23 22.56 -3.11 -9.35
C GLN A 23 21.37 -3.58 -8.51
N ARG A 24 21.64 -3.92 -7.24
CA ARG A 24 20.61 -4.26 -6.24
C ARG A 24 20.58 -3.18 -5.17
N ASN A 25 19.43 -3.02 -4.53
CA ASN A 25 19.21 -2.08 -3.42
C ASN A 25 19.50 -0.64 -3.87
N VAL A 26 18.86 -0.21 -4.95
CA VAL A 26 19.17 1.08 -5.60
C VAL A 26 18.49 2.24 -4.89
N MET A 27 17.27 2.03 -4.40
CA MET A 27 16.47 3.06 -3.73
C MET A 27 16.88 3.33 -2.28
N VAL A 28 18.01 2.79 -1.81
CA VAL A 28 18.61 3.12 -0.50
C VAL A 28 19.91 3.91 -0.69
N PRO A 29 20.08 5.11 -0.07
CA PRO A 29 21.23 5.98 -0.35
C PRO A 29 22.61 5.44 0.04
N ALA A 30 22.69 4.51 0.99
CA ALA A 30 23.96 3.95 1.45
C ALA A 30 23.81 2.51 1.97
N ALA A 31 23.03 2.33 3.04
CA ALA A 31 22.76 1.03 3.65
C ALA A 31 21.43 1.07 4.41
N GLY A 32 20.80 -0.10 4.59
CA GLY A 32 19.54 -0.23 5.34
C GLY A 32 18.50 -1.04 4.60
N SER A 33 17.29 -1.06 5.16
CA SER A 33 16.09 -1.68 4.57
C SER A 33 15.63 -0.87 3.36
N VAL A 34 15.50 -1.54 2.21
CA VAL A 34 14.98 -0.91 0.99
C VAL A 34 13.47 -0.73 1.13
N GLY A 35 12.80 -1.68 1.79
CA GLY A 35 11.38 -1.60 2.13
C GLY A 35 11.06 -0.36 2.98
N ASP A 36 11.88 -0.06 3.98
CA ASP A 36 11.72 1.13 4.84
C ASP A 36 11.83 2.41 4.01
N ALA A 37 12.89 2.52 3.21
CA ALA A 37 13.14 3.69 2.38
C ALA A 37 11.99 3.95 1.41
N LEU A 38 11.49 2.89 0.76
CA LEU A 38 10.36 2.96 -0.17
C LEU A 38 9.05 3.30 0.54
N TYR A 39 8.71 2.59 1.62
CA TYR A 39 7.44 2.75 2.32
C TYR A 39 7.34 4.12 2.98
N PHE A 40 8.34 4.52 3.77
CA PHE A 40 8.32 5.84 4.42
C PHE A 40 8.51 6.98 3.42
N GLY A 41 9.29 6.77 2.36
CA GLY A 41 9.42 7.73 1.26
C GLY A 41 8.08 7.99 0.58
N ALA A 42 7.35 6.91 0.23
CA ALA A 42 6.03 7.01 -0.37
C ALA A 42 4.99 7.62 0.58
N ALA A 43 4.98 7.21 1.86
CA ALA A 43 4.04 7.74 2.85
C ALA A 43 4.23 9.25 3.07
N LYS A 44 5.47 9.71 3.26
CA LYS A 44 5.78 11.13 3.45
C LYS A 44 5.58 11.94 2.18
N GLY A 45 6.08 11.45 1.04
CA GLY A 45 5.94 12.11 -0.26
C GLY A 45 4.48 12.22 -0.71
N GLY A 46 3.69 11.18 -0.49
CA GLY A 46 2.25 11.18 -0.77
C GLY A 46 1.49 12.17 0.11
N ALA A 47 1.78 12.20 1.41
CA ALA A 47 1.18 13.17 2.34
C ALA A 47 1.51 14.62 1.93
N GLN A 48 2.77 14.89 1.56
CA GLN A 48 3.20 16.18 1.03
C GLN A 48 2.45 16.55 -0.25
N ALA A 49 2.40 15.64 -1.23
CA ALA A 49 1.76 15.88 -2.52
C ALA A 49 0.25 16.17 -2.39
N LEU A 50 -0.42 15.53 -1.44
CA LEU A 50 -1.84 15.70 -1.17
C LEU A 50 -2.16 16.83 -0.18
N ALA A 51 -1.14 17.54 0.33
CA ALA A 51 -1.29 18.52 1.41
C ALA A 51 -2.11 17.98 2.59
N ARG A 52 -1.88 16.71 2.94
CA ARG A 52 -2.61 15.99 3.98
C ARG A 52 -1.70 15.79 5.18
N ASP A 53 -2.20 16.09 6.37
CA ASP A 53 -1.44 15.91 7.62
C ASP A 53 -1.35 14.43 8.03
N ALA A 54 -0.57 13.67 7.25
CA ALA A 54 -0.45 12.22 7.33
C ALA A 54 1.01 11.78 6.99
N GLY A 55 1.19 10.50 6.66
CA GLY A 55 2.50 9.94 6.27
C GLY A 55 3.43 9.63 7.44
N ARG A 56 2.94 9.78 8.68
CA ARG A 56 3.66 9.55 9.94
C ARG A 56 2.68 9.22 11.06
N ILE A 57 3.17 8.48 12.06
CA ILE A 57 2.42 8.16 13.28
C ILE A 57 2.96 9.04 14.39
N GLU A 58 2.28 10.15 14.67
CA GLU A 58 2.65 11.08 15.74
C GLU A 58 1.41 11.77 16.32
N VAL A 59 1.53 12.29 17.54
CA VAL A 59 0.46 13.09 18.16
C VAL A 59 0.24 14.36 17.35
N GLY A 60 -1.02 14.63 17.01
CA GLY A 60 -1.43 15.81 16.23
C GLY A 60 -1.72 15.51 14.76
N ALA A 61 -1.08 14.49 14.18
CA ALA A 61 -1.35 14.05 12.81
C ALA A 61 -2.67 13.27 12.69
N LEU A 62 -3.20 13.16 11.47
CA LEU A 62 -4.34 12.30 11.20
C LEU A 62 -3.98 10.83 11.48
N ALA A 63 -4.89 10.12 12.14
CA ALA A 63 -4.79 8.68 12.35
C ALA A 63 -5.12 7.90 11.06
N ASP A 64 -4.22 8.02 10.09
CA ASP A 64 -4.18 7.22 8.86
C ASP A 64 -3.24 6.03 9.08
N LEU A 65 -3.83 4.85 9.30
CA LEU A 65 -3.12 3.66 9.76
C LEU A 65 -3.56 2.44 8.94
N VAL A 66 -2.67 1.46 8.81
CA VAL A 66 -2.98 0.14 8.27
C VAL A 66 -2.48 -0.93 9.23
N ALA A 67 -3.22 -2.02 9.36
CA ALA A 67 -2.76 -3.23 10.05
C ALA A 67 -2.34 -4.28 9.02
N ILE A 68 -1.25 -4.98 9.33
CA ILE A 68 -0.65 -6.01 8.48
C ILE A 68 -0.69 -7.34 9.23
N ASP A 69 -1.19 -8.38 8.56
CA ASP A 69 -1.16 -9.75 9.05
C ASP A 69 0.25 -10.33 8.97
N THR A 70 0.98 -10.25 10.08
CA THR A 70 2.32 -10.80 10.19
C THR A 70 2.35 -12.33 10.27
N THR A 71 1.20 -13.01 10.24
CA THR A 71 1.14 -14.49 10.22
C THR A 71 1.10 -15.06 8.80
N ASP A 72 0.96 -14.21 7.78
CA ASP A 72 0.97 -14.65 6.38
C ASP A 72 2.28 -15.39 6.02
N PRO A 73 2.22 -16.54 5.32
CA PRO A 73 3.40 -17.33 4.97
C PRO A 73 4.53 -16.57 4.27
N ALA A 74 4.22 -15.46 3.58
CA ALA A 74 5.22 -14.62 2.92
C ALA A 74 6.11 -13.84 3.91
N ILE A 75 5.63 -13.57 5.13
CA ILE A 75 6.31 -12.69 6.10
C ILE A 75 6.36 -13.25 7.54
N CYS A 76 5.77 -14.42 7.81
CA CYS A 76 5.61 -14.97 9.17
C CYS A 76 6.91 -15.32 9.92
N ALA A 77 8.03 -15.41 9.22
CA ALA A 77 9.34 -15.70 9.81
C ALA A 77 10.26 -14.46 9.88
N LEU A 78 9.78 -13.29 9.46
CA LEU A 78 10.57 -12.06 9.43
C LEU A 78 10.57 -11.37 10.79
N SER A 79 11.70 -10.76 11.15
CA SER A 79 11.75 -9.87 12.31
C SER A 79 11.08 -8.52 12.03
N ASP A 80 10.78 -7.75 13.07
CA ASP A 80 10.18 -6.41 12.94
C ASP A 80 10.95 -5.50 11.98
N GLN A 81 12.29 -5.56 12.01
CA GLN A 81 13.17 -4.77 11.15
C GLN A 81 13.14 -5.22 9.68
N GLN A 82 12.60 -6.40 9.40
CA GLN A 82 12.50 -6.98 8.05
C GLN A 82 11.07 -6.90 7.49
N LEU A 83 10.07 -6.50 8.29
CA LEU A 83 8.66 -6.54 7.89
C LEU A 83 8.37 -5.69 6.67
N LEU A 84 8.95 -4.47 6.55
CA LEU A 84 8.71 -3.62 5.38
C LEU A 84 9.45 -4.11 4.14
N ASP A 85 10.62 -4.73 4.28
CA ASP A 85 11.26 -5.45 3.16
C ASP A 85 10.37 -6.61 2.69
N GLY A 86 9.81 -7.38 3.64
CA GLY A 86 8.85 -8.45 3.35
C GLY A 86 7.58 -7.94 2.68
N LEU A 87 6.99 -6.85 3.19
CA LEU A 87 5.80 -6.22 2.65
C LEU A 87 6.02 -5.81 1.19
N VAL A 88 7.13 -5.11 0.90
CA VAL A 88 7.43 -4.63 -0.45
C VAL A 88 7.78 -5.79 -1.40
N PHE A 89 8.67 -6.70 -0.99
CA PHE A 89 9.27 -7.65 -1.94
C PHE A 89 8.63 -9.04 -1.96
N ALA A 90 7.95 -9.47 -0.90
CA ALA A 90 7.41 -10.84 -0.79
C ALA A 90 5.88 -10.89 -0.69
N ALA A 91 5.26 -9.99 0.09
CA ALA A 91 3.83 -10.01 0.33
C ALA A 91 3.00 -9.52 -0.87
N LYS A 92 1.70 -9.85 -0.83
CA LYS A 92 0.66 -9.23 -1.65
C LYS A 92 -0.19 -8.33 -0.76
N ASP A 93 -0.98 -7.42 -1.33
CA ASP A 93 -1.81 -6.50 -0.54
C ASP A 93 -2.87 -7.20 0.34
N THR A 94 -3.13 -8.50 0.11
CA THR A 94 -4.02 -9.32 0.94
C THR A 94 -3.58 -9.45 2.39
N VAL A 95 -2.33 -9.07 2.72
CA VAL A 95 -1.85 -9.01 4.11
C VAL A 95 -2.42 -7.82 4.88
N VAL A 96 -2.98 -6.80 4.21
CA VAL A 96 -3.61 -5.66 4.88
C VAL A 96 -4.96 -6.10 5.43
N THR A 97 -5.12 -6.10 6.76
CA THR A 97 -6.36 -6.52 7.43
C THR A 97 -7.29 -5.36 7.71
N ASP A 98 -6.75 -4.25 8.18
CA ASP A 98 -7.52 -3.14 8.69
C ASP A 98 -6.94 -1.81 8.20
N LEU A 99 -7.81 -0.82 8.01
CA LEU A 99 -7.42 0.52 7.60
C LEU A 99 -8.24 1.57 8.33
N TRP A 100 -7.52 2.55 8.86
CA TRP A 100 -8.08 3.77 9.42
C TRP A 100 -7.78 4.95 8.52
N SER A 101 -8.81 5.76 8.26
CA SER A 101 -8.68 7.05 7.56
C SER A 101 -9.17 8.17 8.47
N ALA A 102 -8.25 9.03 8.90
CA ALA A 102 -8.48 10.08 9.90
C ALA A 102 -9.21 9.53 11.14
N GLY A 103 -8.76 8.37 11.64
CA GLY A 103 -9.32 7.68 12.81
C GLY A 103 -10.59 6.87 12.55
N ARG A 104 -11.20 6.94 11.36
CA ARG A 104 -12.36 6.11 11.01
C ARG A 104 -11.89 4.75 10.53
N HIS A 105 -12.36 3.67 11.16
CA HIS A 105 -12.04 2.30 10.79
C HIS A 105 -12.85 1.85 9.56
N GLN A 106 -12.28 2.04 8.36
CA GLN A 106 -12.98 1.90 7.07
C GLN A 106 -12.83 0.52 6.43
N VAL A 107 -11.73 -0.18 6.67
CA VAL A 107 -11.56 -1.59 6.30
C VAL A 107 -11.40 -2.37 7.58
N ARG A 108 -12.19 -3.43 7.75
CA ARG A 108 -12.18 -4.32 8.92
C ARG A 108 -12.10 -5.75 8.42
N ASP A 109 -11.18 -6.53 8.95
CA ASP A 109 -11.00 -7.94 8.53
C ASP A 109 -10.97 -8.10 6.99
N ARG A 110 -10.20 -7.23 6.32
CA ARG A 110 -10.00 -7.15 4.86
C ARG A 110 -11.20 -6.68 4.05
N ARG A 111 -12.26 -6.19 4.69
CA ARG A 111 -13.50 -5.78 4.03
C ARG A 111 -13.83 -4.32 4.29
N HIS A 112 -14.11 -3.56 3.23
CA HIS A 112 -14.53 -2.17 3.39
C HIS A 112 -15.94 -2.08 3.97
N VAL A 113 -16.20 -1.12 4.86
CA VAL A 113 -17.51 -0.95 5.54
C VAL A 113 -18.70 -0.77 4.59
N ALA A 114 -18.45 -0.27 3.38
CA ALA A 114 -19.44 -0.03 2.33
C ALA A 114 -19.23 -0.89 1.07
N GLU A 115 -18.48 -2.01 1.18
CA GLU A 115 -18.07 -2.82 0.02
C GLU A 115 -19.24 -3.27 -0.86
N ASP A 116 -20.32 -3.82 -0.27
CA ASP A 116 -21.46 -4.33 -1.03
C ASP A 116 -22.14 -3.24 -1.86
N GLU A 117 -22.38 -2.07 -1.25
CA GLU A 117 -23.02 -0.93 -1.91
C GLU A 117 -22.15 -0.41 -3.06
N ILE A 118 -20.85 -0.24 -2.81
CA ILE A 118 -19.89 0.23 -3.82
C ILE A 118 -19.84 -0.74 -5.00
N ILE A 119 -19.73 -2.05 -4.74
CA ILE A 119 -19.68 -3.07 -5.80
C ILE A 119 -20.98 -3.10 -6.60
N ALA A 120 -22.14 -3.02 -5.94
CA ALA A 120 -23.43 -2.99 -6.63
C ALA A 120 -23.58 -1.75 -7.53
N ALA A 121 -23.22 -0.57 -7.01
CA ALA A 121 -23.26 0.68 -7.76
C ALA A 121 -22.30 0.66 -8.96
N TYR A 122 -21.08 0.18 -8.77
CA TYR A 122 -20.08 0.05 -9.85
C TYR A 122 -20.56 -0.89 -10.96
N ARG A 123 -21.08 -2.07 -10.61
CA ARG A 123 -21.60 -3.04 -11.58
C ARG A 123 -22.73 -2.47 -12.43
N LYS A 124 -23.67 -1.75 -11.79
CA LYS A 124 -24.75 -1.06 -12.49
C LYS A 124 -24.20 -0.02 -13.45
N ALA A 125 -23.31 0.86 -12.97
CA ALA A 125 -22.75 1.94 -13.77
C ALA A 125 -22.01 1.44 -15.03
N ILE A 126 -21.17 0.41 -14.90
CA ILE A 126 -20.44 -0.17 -16.03
C ILE A 126 -21.37 -0.86 -17.02
N THR A 127 -22.38 -1.59 -16.52
CA THR A 127 -23.36 -2.25 -17.40
C THR A 127 -24.17 -1.24 -18.21
N ASP A 128 -24.61 -0.15 -17.57
CA ASP A 128 -25.35 0.91 -18.24
C ASP A 128 -24.49 1.68 -19.25
N LEU A 129 -23.21 1.92 -18.94
CA LEU A 129 -22.26 2.54 -19.86
C LEU A 129 -22.01 1.67 -21.10
N THR A 130 -21.75 0.37 -20.90
CA THR A 130 -21.53 -0.57 -22.01
C THR A 130 -22.74 -0.69 -22.91
N ARG A 131 -23.97 -0.71 -22.33
CA ARG A 131 -25.22 -0.74 -23.12
C ARG A 131 -25.44 0.52 -23.97
N ARG A 132 -24.90 1.68 -23.56
CA ARG A 132 -25.02 2.94 -24.30
C ARG A 132 -24.00 3.08 -25.43
N LEU A 133 -22.90 2.34 -25.36
CA LEU A 133 -21.79 2.39 -26.32
C LEU A 133 -21.83 1.27 -27.35
N GLY A 134 -22.58 0.20 -27.09
CA GLY A 134 -22.90 -0.87 -28.05
C GLY A 134 -24.25 -0.65 -28.73
#